data_AF-W3WJT7-F1
#
_entry.id   AF-W3WJT7-F1
#
_cell.length_a   1.000
_cell.length_b   1.000
_cell.length_c   1.000
_cell.angle_alpha   90.00
_cell.angle_beta   90.00
_cell.angle_gamma   90.00
#
_symmetry.space_group_name_H-M   'P 1'
#
loop_
_entity.id
_entity.type
_entity.pdbx_description
1 polymer ?
#
loop_
_entity_poly.entity_id
_entity_poly.type
_entity_poly.pdbx_seq_one_letter_code
_entity_poly.pdbx_strand_id
1 'polypeptide(L)'
;MAAMRSVFVPFAVGSALCLGKGLAYLEMSLVITKKLWYFDFEKAAGKSGELGGGDPQSSSRPRVDEFHLYDSLIADHDGPNLVFSPRDTYWKELVQRD
;
A
#
# COMPACT_ATOMS: atom_id res chain seq x y z
N MET A 1 -8.40 19.81 -14.64
CA MET A 1 -8.45 18.34 -14.45
C MET A 1 -7.78 17.56 -15.59
N ALA A 2 -8.01 17.88 -16.87
CA ALA A 2 -7.39 17.15 -18.00
C ALA A 2 -5.84 17.11 -17.95
N ALA A 3 -5.18 18.24 -17.72
CA ALA A 3 -3.71 18.33 -17.64
C ALA A 3 -3.08 17.58 -16.45
N MET A 4 -3.84 17.33 -15.37
CA MET A 4 -3.33 16.61 -14.20
C MET A 4 -3.41 15.09 -14.41
N ARG A 5 -4.43 14.63 -15.15
CA ARG A 5 -4.55 13.22 -15.55
C ARG A 5 -3.46 12.79 -16.53
N SER A 6 -2.93 13.70 -17.36
CA SER A 6 -1.84 13.40 -18.29
C SER A 6 -0.46 13.22 -17.63
N VAL A 7 -0.29 13.65 -16.38
CA VAL A 7 0.97 13.51 -15.62
C VAL A 7 1.01 12.22 -14.81
N PHE A 8 -0.15 11.58 -14.57
CA PHE A 8 -0.23 10.33 -13.83
C PHE A 8 -0.04 9.12 -14.76
N VAL A 9 1.20 8.65 -14.88
CA VAL A 9 1.60 7.53 -15.76
C VAL A 9 2.26 6.37 -14.99
N PRO A 10 1.59 5.76 -13.99
CA PRO A 10 2.19 4.71 -13.14
C PRO A 10 2.54 3.41 -13.89
N PHE A 11 2.05 3.25 -15.13
CA PHE A 11 2.32 2.10 -16.00
C PHE A 11 3.04 2.51 -17.30
N ALA A 12 3.67 3.70 -17.32
CA ALA A 12 4.24 4.34 -18.51
C ALA A 12 3.21 4.51 -19.65
N VAL A 13 3.67 4.86 -20.85
CA VAL A 13 2.85 5.10 -22.05
C VAL A 13 3.65 4.75 -23.32
N GLY A 14 2.96 4.42 -24.41
CA GLY A 14 3.59 4.10 -25.70
C GLY A 14 4.26 2.72 -25.72
N SER A 15 5.42 2.61 -26.35
CA SER A 15 6.18 1.35 -26.47
C SER A 15 6.69 0.80 -25.14
N ALA A 16 6.82 1.64 -24.12
CA ALA A 16 7.23 1.26 -22.77
C ALA A 16 6.04 0.95 -21.84
N LEU A 17 4.80 0.93 -22.34
CA LEU A 17 3.61 0.64 -21.54
C LEU A 17 3.75 -0.74 -20.86
N CYS A 18 3.47 -0.79 -19.56
CA CYS A 18 3.39 -2.05 -18.82
C CYS A 18 2.16 -2.86 -19.26
N LEU A 19 2.42 -4.01 -19.91
CA LEU A 19 1.37 -4.96 -20.33
C LEU A 19 0.60 -5.56 -19.14
N GLY A 20 1.19 -5.53 -17.94
CA GLY A 20 0.58 -6.01 -16.70
C GLY A 20 -0.46 -5.07 -16.08
N LYS A 21 -0.73 -3.89 -16.65
CA LYS A 21 -1.66 -2.91 -16.08
C LYS A 21 -3.03 -3.51 -15.71
N GLY A 22 -3.61 -4.32 -16.60
CA GLY A 22 -4.90 -4.95 -16.35
C GLY A 22 -4.87 -5.92 -15.17
N LEU A 23 -3.85 -6.78 -15.12
CA LEU A 23 -3.65 -7.74 -14.03
C LEU A 23 -3.40 -7.04 -12.70
N ALA A 24 -2.54 -6.03 -12.68
CA ALA A 24 -2.22 -5.26 -11.48
C ALA A 24 -3.48 -4.66 -10.84
N TYR A 25 -4.36 -4.04 -11.63
CA TYR A 25 -5.61 -3.50 -11.09
C TYR A 25 -6.56 -4.57 -10.58
N LEU A 26 -6.67 -5.72 -11.25
CA LEU A 26 -7.51 -6.83 -10.79
C LEU A 26 -7.02 -7.38 -9.44
N GLU A 27 -5.72 -7.65 -9.33
CA GLU A 27 -5.11 -8.17 -8.11
C GLU A 27 -5.18 -7.15 -6.97
N MET A 28 -4.84 -5.88 -7.21
CA MET A 28 -4.95 -4.81 -6.21
C MET A 28 -6.39 -4.67 -5.70
N SER A 29 -7.37 -4.72 -6.59
CA SER A 29 -8.79 -4.62 -6.21
C SER A 29 -9.20 -5.79 -5.33
N LEU A 30 -8.79 -7.01 -5.67
CA LEU A 30 -9.05 -8.20 -4.87
C LEU A 30 -8.39 -8.10 -3.49
N VAL A 31 -7.12 -7.67 -3.44
CA VAL A 31 -6.37 -7.51 -2.20
C VAL A 31 -7.03 -6.49 -1.28
N ILE A 32 -7.38 -5.30 -1.79
CA ILE A 32 -8.04 -4.24 -1.00
C ILE A 32 -9.40 -4.72 -0.52
N THR A 33 -10.21 -5.29 -1.42
CA THR A 33 -11.58 -5.73 -1.09
C THR A 33 -11.56 -6.81 -0.03
N LYS A 34 -10.74 -7.86 -0.20
CA LYS A 34 -10.66 -8.96 0.77
C LYS A 34 -10.13 -8.50 2.12
N LYS A 35 -9.13 -7.61 2.13
CA LYS A 35 -8.61 -7.05 3.39
C LYS A 35 -9.70 -6.31 4.16
N LEU A 36 -10.43 -5.40 3.50
CA LEU A 36 -11.49 -4.61 4.13
C LEU A 36 -12.75 -5.43 4.50
N TRP A 37 -13.00 -6.53 3.78
CA TRP A 37 -14.13 -7.40 4.07
C TRP A 37 -13.86 -8.31 5.25
N TYR A 38 -12.69 -8.95 5.29
CA TYR A 38 -12.38 -9.99 6.27
C TYR A 38 -11.64 -9.50 7.51
N PHE A 39 -11.04 -8.30 7.49
CA PHE A 39 -10.20 -7.81 8.58
C PHE A 39 -10.41 -6.33 8.87
N ASP A 40 -10.28 -5.99 10.14
CA ASP A 40 -9.99 -4.63 10.59
C ASP A 40 -8.47 -4.51 10.81
N PHE A 41 -7.93 -3.29 10.73
CA PHE A 41 -6.50 -3.06 10.95
C PHE A 41 -6.21 -1.72 11.61
N GLU A 42 -5.13 -1.70 12.38
CA GLU A 42 -4.60 -0.52 13.05
C GLU A 42 -3.08 -0.48 12.95
N LYS A 43 -2.47 0.69 13.19
CA LYS A 43 -1.01 0.78 13.30
C LYS A 43 -0.54 -0.04 14.49
N ALA A 44 0.57 -0.76 14.34
CA ALA A 44 1.18 -1.49 15.44
C ALA A 44 1.55 -0.55 16.61
N ALA A 45 1.51 -1.05 17.84
CA ALA A 45 1.88 -0.25 19.00
C ALA A 45 3.39 0.03 19.07
N GLY A 46 3.73 1.20 19.63
CA GLY A 46 5.11 1.62 19.87
C GLY A 46 5.95 1.78 18.59
N LYS A 47 7.26 1.56 18.71
CA LYS A 47 8.23 1.79 17.62
C LYS A 47 7.89 1.08 16.32
N SER A 48 7.23 -0.08 16.38
CA SER A 48 6.86 -0.85 15.18
C SER A 48 5.83 -0.11 14.30
N GLY A 49 4.91 0.66 14.89
CA GLY A 49 3.93 1.46 14.13
C GLY A 49 4.45 2.83 13.69
N GLU A 50 5.60 3.24 14.23
CA GLU A 50 6.32 4.47 13.85
C GLU A 50 7.21 4.25 12.62
N LEU A 51 7.49 2.99 12.25
CA LEU A 51 8.21 2.67 11.02
C LEU A 51 7.53 3.27 9.79
N GLY A 52 8.34 3.71 8.84
CA GLY A 52 7.87 4.34 7.60
C GLY A 52 7.56 5.81 7.72
N GLY A 53 7.52 6.35 8.94
CA GLY A 53 7.54 7.78 9.21
C GLY A 53 8.90 8.42 8.94
N GLY A 54 8.92 9.75 8.88
CA GLY A 54 10.15 10.54 8.92
C GLY A 54 10.84 10.59 10.27
N ASP A 55 12.00 11.26 10.30
CA ASP A 55 12.73 11.63 11.50
C ASP A 55 12.79 13.17 11.54
N PRO A 56 12.33 13.85 12.62
CA PRO A 56 12.36 15.31 12.72
C PRO A 56 13.76 15.92 12.57
N GLN A 57 14.81 15.14 12.79
CA GLN A 57 16.20 15.55 12.62
C GLN A 57 16.73 15.32 11.19
N SER A 58 16.00 14.58 10.36
CA SER A 58 16.36 14.31 8.97
C SER A 58 16.06 15.50 8.07
N SER A 59 17.05 15.89 7.28
CA SER A 59 16.90 16.95 6.27
C SER A 59 16.05 16.54 5.08
N SER A 60 15.97 15.24 4.77
CA SER A 60 15.25 14.72 3.60
C SER A 60 13.88 14.12 3.94
N ARG A 61 13.69 13.68 5.19
CA ARG A 61 12.46 12.99 5.65
C ARG A 61 12.00 13.52 7.02
N PRO A 62 11.69 14.82 7.18
CA PRO A 62 11.39 15.39 8.50
C PRO A 62 10.00 15.02 9.07
N ARG A 63 9.06 14.55 8.23
CA ARG A 63 7.65 14.40 8.61
C ARG A 63 7.36 13.00 9.16
N VAL A 64 7.19 12.90 10.47
CA VAL A 64 6.88 11.65 11.20
C VAL A 64 5.49 11.08 10.89
N ASP A 65 4.55 11.92 10.49
CA ASP A 65 3.16 11.56 10.18
C ASP A 65 2.94 11.14 8.71
N GLU A 66 3.93 11.34 7.86
CA GLU A 66 3.89 10.95 6.45
C GLU A 66 4.55 9.59 6.23
N PHE A 67 3.91 8.77 5.40
CA PHE A 67 4.52 7.54 4.93
C PHE A 67 5.53 7.85 3.83
N HIS A 68 6.79 7.53 4.09
CA HIS A 68 7.88 7.81 3.17
C HIS A 68 8.32 6.57 2.38
N LEU A 69 8.45 6.72 1.07
CA LEU A 69 9.02 5.72 0.17
C LEU A 69 10.50 6.01 -0.09
N TYR A 70 11.31 4.97 -0.25
CA TYR A 70 12.67 5.09 -0.74
C TYR A 70 12.66 5.21 -2.26
N ASP A 71 13.53 6.09 -2.79
CA ASP A 71 13.64 6.28 -4.23
C ASP A 71 14.38 5.08 -4.83
N SER A 72 13.58 4.19 -5.39
CA SER A 72 13.99 3.01 -6.14
C SER A 72 13.07 2.90 -7.35
N LEU A 73 13.57 2.33 -8.45
CA LEU A 73 12.81 2.06 -9.68
C LEU A 73 11.48 1.30 -9.41
N ILE A 74 11.37 0.67 -8.25
CA ILE A 74 10.18 0.09 -7.63
C ILE A 74 10.03 0.76 -6.27
N ALA A 75 8.81 1.14 -5.87
CA ALA A 75 8.57 1.73 -4.54
C ALA A 75 9.05 0.77 -3.43
N ASP A 76 10.00 1.22 -2.63
CA ASP A 76 10.52 0.49 -1.47
C ASP A 76 10.22 1.30 -0.19
N HIS A 77 10.08 0.62 0.94
CA HIS A 77 9.72 1.22 2.21
C HIS A 77 9.99 0.28 3.39
N ASP A 78 10.13 0.86 4.59
CA ASP A 78 10.19 0.11 5.84
C ASP A 78 8.98 0.49 6.68
N GLY A 79 8.08 -0.46 6.98
CA GLY A 79 6.79 -0.19 7.62
C GLY A 79 5.79 0.59 6.75
N PRO A 80 4.77 1.22 7.36
CA PRO A 80 4.36 1.05 8.75
C PRO A 80 3.83 -0.36 8.98
N ASN A 81 4.18 -0.95 10.12
CA ASN A 81 3.62 -2.25 10.50
C ASN A 81 2.18 -2.07 10.97
N LEU A 82 1.30 -2.95 10.48
CA LEU A 82 -0.11 -2.99 10.83
C LEU A 82 -0.42 -4.26 11.59
N VAL A 83 -1.37 -4.17 12.53
CA VAL A 83 -1.98 -5.31 13.20
C VAL A 83 -3.33 -5.54 12.57
N PHE A 84 -3.60 -6.78 12.15
CA PHE A 84 -4.86 -7.19 11.55
C PHE A 84 -5.66 -8.03 12.54
N SER A 85 -6.93 -7.69 12.71
CA SER A 85 -7.89 -8.45 13.49
C SER A 85 -9.00 -8.97 12.57
N PRO A 86 -9.39 -10.25 12.65
CA PRO A 86 -10.48 -10.75 11.83
C PRO A 86 -11.79 -10.03 12.14
N ARG A 87 -12.52 -9.66 11.08
CA ARG A 87 -13.85 -9.12 11.18
C ARG A 87 -14.82 -10.28 11.40
N ASP A 88 -15.16 -10.54 12.65
CA ASP A 88 -16.07 -11.62 13.07
C ASP A 88 -15.61 -12.99 12.51
N THR A 89 -16.53 -13.76 11.92
CA THR A 89 -16.29 -15.12 11.42
C THR A 89 -16.10 -15.18 9.90
N TYR A 90 -16.17 -14.06 9.18
CA TYR A 90 -16.08 -14.03 7.71
C TYR A 90 -14.77 -14.63 7.21
N TRP A 91 -13.66 -14.46 7.94
CA TRP A 91 -12.33 -14.98 7.56
C TRP A 91 -12.31 -16.51 7.34
N LYS A 92 -13.28 -17.26 7.89
CA LYS A 92 -13.38 -18.72 7.71
C LYS A 92 -13.55 -19.11 6.24
N GLU A 93 -14.19 -18.27 5.42
CA GLU A 93 -14.31 -18.48 3.97
C GLU A 93 -12.95 -18.53 3.26
N LEU A 94 -11.92 -17.85 3.80
CA LEU A 94 -10.57 -17.87 3.23
C LEU A 94 -9.86 -19.21 3.42
N VAL A 95 -10.21 -19.95 4.48
CA VAL A 95 -9.59 -21.24 4.83
C VAL A 95 -10.33 -22.41 4.19
N GLN A 96 -11.61 -22.23 3.87
CA GLN A 96 -12.48 -23.27 3.28
C GLN A 96 -12.41 -23.34 1.74
N ARG A 97 -11.37 -22.79 1.12
CA ARG A 97 -11.17 -22.92 -0.33
C ARG A 97 -10.58 -24.30 -0.63
N ASP A 98 -11.46 -25.27 -0.90
CA ASP A 98 -11.17 -26.49 -1.64
C ASP A 98 -10.68 -26.19 -3.07
#